data_AF-A0A288ZBL9-F1
#
_entry.id   AF-A0A288ZBL9-F1
#
_cell.length_a   1.000
_cell.length_b   1.000
_cell.length_c   1.000
_cell.angle_alpha   90.00
_cell.angle_beta   90.00
_cell.angle_gamma   90.00
#
_symmetry.space_group_name_H-M   'P 1'
#
loop_
_entity.id
_entity.type
_entity.pdbx_description
1 polymer ?
#
loop_
_entity_poly.entity_id
_entity_poly.type
_entity_poly.pdbx_seq_one_letter_code
_entity_poly.pdbx_strand_id
1 'polypeptide(L)'
;SDFKNIEFDSYMIPVKEMNMNNFRLLDVDNRIILPMNNQIRIMVTASDVIHSWTIPSLGVKIDANPGRLNQTNFFLNRPGIFYGQCSEICGANHSFMPIMIESISIKNFINES
;
A
#
# COMPACT_ATOMS: atom_id res chain seq x y z
N SER A 1 -4.14 -1.00 -22.47
CA SER A 1 -3.97 -0.28 -21.20
C SER A 1 -3.17 0.95 -21.54
N ASP A 2 -3.73 2.14 -21.37
CA ASP A 2 -3.02 3.40 -21.68
C ASP A 2 -1.97 3.75 -20.62
N PHE A 3 -1.89 2.96 -19.55
CA PHE A 3 -0.81 2.96 -18.58
C PHE A 3 0.19 1.84 -18.91
N LYS A 4 1.49 2.12 -18.72
CA LYS A 4 2.54 1.09 -18.72
C LYS A 4 2.18 0.00 -17.71
N ASN A 5 2.56 -1.24 -18.00
CA ASN A 5 2.47 -2.33 -17.02
C ASN A 5 3.49 -2.05 -15.91
N ILE A 6 3.06 -1.32 -14.88
CA ILE A 6 3.86 -1.02 -13.69
C ILE A 6 3.57 -2.10 -12.66
N GLU A 7 4.62 -2.79 -12.23
CA GLU A 7 4.59 -3.80 -11.18
C GLU A 7 5.86 -3.66 -10.36
N PHE A 8 5.74 -3.75 -9.04
CA PHE A 8 6.87 -3.66 -8.11
C PHE A 8 6.53 -4.35 -6.79
N ASP A 9 7.58 -4.79 -6.09
CA ASP A 9 7.48 -5.28 -4.72
C ASP A 9 7.73 -4.15 -3.72
N SER A 10 7.08 -4.22 -2.56
CA SER A 10 7.20 -3.25 -1.47
C SER A 10 7.60 -3.98 -0.19
N TYR A 11 8.82 -3.72 0.30
CA TYR A 11 9.39 -4.34 1.48
C TYR A 11 9.68 -3.29 2.55
N MET A 12 9.51 -3.70 3.81
CA MET A 12 9.89 -2.87 4.96
C MET A 12 11.39 -2.54 4.93
N ILE A 13 11.73 -1.26 5.12
CA ILE A 13 13.14 -0.84 5.23
C ILE A 13 13.75 -1.45 6.50
N PRO A 14 14.85 -2.22 6.41
CA PRO A 14 15.54 -2.75 7.58
C PRO A 14 16.08 -1.63 8.47
N VAL A 15 16.05 -1.84 9.79
CA VAL A 15 16.50 -0.82 10.78
C VAL A 15 17.94 -0.33 10.52
N LYS A 16 18.81 -1.18 9.97
CA LYS A 16 20.20 -0.82 9.63
C LYS A 16 20.33 0.14 8.45
N GLU A 17 19.31 0.20 7.60
CA GLU A 17 19.25 1.01 6.37
C GLU A 17 18.34 2.23 6.54
N MET A 18 17.74 2.42 7.72
CA MET A 18 16.85 3.54 8.02
C MET A 18 17.63 4.85 8.17
N ASN A 19 17.10 5.90 7.53
CA ASN A 19 17.47 7.28 7.78
C ASN A 19 16.82 7.80 9.07
N MET A 20 17.34 8.90 9.62
CA MET A 20 16.81 9.50 10.87
C MET A 20 15.33 9.89 10.79
N ASN A 21 14.82 10.16 9.59
CA ASN A 21 13.43 10.56 9.36
C ASN A 21 12.50 9.38 9.12
N ASN A 22 13.03 8.15 9.08
CA ASN A 22 12.21 6.98 8.81
C ASN A 22 11.44 6.50 10.04
N PHE A 23 10.21 6.05 9.83
CA PHE A 23 9.40 5.41 10.86
C PHE A 23 9.71 3.92 10.94
N ARG A 24 10.20 3.51 12.12
CA ARG A 24 10.49 2.11 12.44
C ARG A 24 9.25 1.23 12.19
N LEU A 25 9.42 0.15 11.44
CA LEU A 25 8.40 -0.83 11.04
C LEU A 25 7.29 -0.35 10.10
N LEU A 26 7.33 0.91 9.64
CA LEU A 26 6.28 1.48 8.79
C LEU A 26 6.76 1.88 7.40
N ASP A 27 8.01 2.32 7.28
CA ASP A 27 8.54 2.71 5.97
C ASP A 27 8.92 1.51 5.10
N VAL A 28 8.71 1.69 3.80
CA VAL A 28 8.98 0.73 2.74
C VAL A 28 9.93 1.31 1.70
N ASP A 29 10.61 0.44 0.95
CA ASP A 29 11.48 0.80 -0.17
C ASP A 29 10.70 1.44 -1.34
N ASN A 30 9.57 0.83 -1.73
CA ASN A 30 8.71 1.26 -2.82
C ASN A 30 7.30 1.50 -2.27
N ARG A 31 6.86 2.76 -2.26
CA ARG A 31 5.51 3.15 -1.82
C ARG A 31 4.53 3.22 -2.98
N ILE A 32 3.25 2.97 -2.70
CA ILE A 32 2.19 3.03 -3.70
C ILE A 32 1.81 4.49 -3.93
N ILE A 33 2.09 5.00 -5.13
CA ILE A 33 1.77 6.38 -5.51
C ILE A 33 0.38 6.42 -6.14
N LEU A 34 -0.50 7.27 -5.62
CA LEU A 34 -1.90 7.38 -6.06
C LEU A 34 -2.33 8.84 -6.24
N PRO A 35 -3.20 9.12 -7.22
CA PRO A 35 -3.70 10.47 -7.43
C PRO A 35 -4.74 10.86 -6.36
N MET A 36 -4.57 12.01 -5.74
CA MET A 36 -5.57 12.64 -4.89
C MET A 36 -6.77 13.12 -5.71
N ASN A 37 -7.92 13.25 -5.06
CA ASN A 37 -9.20 13.70 -5.61
C ASN A 37 -9.81 12.82 -6.70
N ASN A 38 -9.41 11.55 -6.75
CA ASN A 38 -9.93 10.55 -7.66
C ASN A 38 -10.48 9.36 -6.87
N GLN A 39 -11.55 8.75 -7.39
CA GLN A 39 -12.05 7.48 -6.86
C GLN A 39 -11.08 6.36 -7.26
N ILE A 40 -10.50 5.69 -6.27
CA ILE A 40 -9.55 4.60 -6.50
C ILE A 40 -10.26 3.29 -6.18
N ARG A 41 -10.20 2.34 -7.11
CA ARG A 41 -10.60 0.95 -6.88
C ARG A 41 -9.35 0.12 -6.68
N ILE A 42 -9.24 -0.56 -5.54
CA ILE A 42 -8.19 -1.55 -5.30
C ILE A 42 -8.79 -2.95 -5.41
N MET A 43 -8.03 -3.85 -6.01
CA MET A 43 -8.31 -5.29 -6.05
C MET A 43 -7.18 -6.00 -5.30
N VAL A 44 -7.53 -6.85 -4.34
CA VAL A 44 -6.59 -7.48 -3.42
C VAL A 44 -6.80 -8.99 -3.42
N THR A 45 -5.71 -9.73 -3.51
CA THR A 45 -5.64 -11.18 -3.38
C THR A 45 -4.29 -11.57 -2.77
N ALA A 46 -4.10 -12.84 -2.41
CA ALA A 46 -2.84 -13.36 -1.90
C ALA A 46 -2.37 -14.56 -2.73
N SER A 47 -1.06 -14.77 -2.79
CA SER A 47 -0.43 -15.89 -3.50
C SER A 47 -0.13 -17.09 -2.60
N ASP A 48 -0.16 -16.93 -1.28
CA ASP A 48 0.27 -17.91 -0.30
C ASP A 48 -0.79 -18.20 0.77
N VAL A 49 -0.84 -17.41 1.84
CA VAL A 49 -1.77 -17.51 2.97
C VAL A 49 -2.69 -16.30 2.99
N ILE A 50 -3.59 -16.23 3.97
CA ILE A 50 -4.46 -15.05 4.11
C ILE A 50 -3.64 -13.90 4.69
N HIS A 51 -3.77 -12.73 4.08
CA HIS A 51 -3.30 -11.45 4.62
C HIS A 51 -4.48 -10.48 4.72
N SER A 52 -4.25 -9.27 5.20
CA SER A 52 -5.27 -8.21 5.16
C SER A 52 -4.64 -6.86 4.89
N TRP A 53 -5.05 -6.23 3.79
CA TRP A 53 -4.58 -4.92 3.35
C TRP A 53 -5.37 -3.83 4.07
N THR A 54 -4.71 -3.08 4.94
CA THR A 54 -5.36 -2.12 5.84
C THR A 54 -4.65 -0.78 5.83
N ILE A 55 -5.41 0.30 5.63
CA ILE A 55 -4.99 1.69 5.83
C ILE A 55 -5.98 2.37 6.79
N PRO A 56 -5.69 2.44 8.10
CA PRO A 56 -6.66 2.90 9.10
C PRO A 56 -7.15 4.34 8.87
N SER A 57 -6.26 5.23 8.43
CA SER A 57 -6.59 6.64 8.16
C SER A 57 -7.51 6.85 6.97
N LEU A 58 -7.66 5.84 6.10
CA LEU A 58 -8.62 5.80 4.99
C LEU A 58 -9.88 5.00 5.36
N GLY A 59 -9.94 4.38 6.54
CA GLY A 59 -11.02 3.49 6.94
C GLY A 59 -11.11 2.22 6.09
N VAL A 60 -10.01 1.80 5.44
CA VAL A 60 -9.97 0.63 4.57
C VAL A 60 -9.31 -0.53 5.30
N LYS A 61 -10.00 -1.68 5.33
CA LYS A 61 -9.47 -2.99 5.65
C LYS A 61 -10.09 -3.99 4.69
N ILE A 62 -9.27 -4.78 3.99
CA ILE A 62 -9.75 -5.79 3.04
C ILE A 62 -8.84 -7.02 3.08
N ASP A 63 -9.46 -8.19 3.26
CA ASP A 63 -8.70 -9.43 3.34
C ASP A 63 -8.20 -9.87 1.96
N ALA A 64 -6.98 -10.37 1.93
CA ALA A 64 -6.31 -10.91 0.77
C ALA A 64 -6.33 -12.44 0.88
N ASN A 65 -7.25 -13.09 0.16
CA ASN A 65 -7.46 -14.53 0.26
C ASN A 65 -6.94 -15.23 -1.00
N PRO A 66 -6.14 -16.31 -0.87
CA PRO A 66 -5.71 -17.09 -2.02
C PRO A 66 -6.91 -17.60 -2.83
N GLY A 67 -6.88 -17.40 -4.16
CA GLY A 67 -7.94 -17.81 -5.07
C GLY A 67 -9.20 -16.92 -5.05
N ARG A 68 -9.19 -15.79 -4.33
CA ARG A 68 -10.30 -14.81 -4.33
C ARG A 68 -9.78 -13.40 -4.55
N LEU A 69 -10.39 -12.69 -5.49
CA LEU A 69 -10.12 -11.29 -5.75
C LEU A 69 -11.17 -10.42 -5.03
N ASN A 70 -10.79 -9.82 -3.92
CA ASN A 70 -11.64 -8.85 -3.21
C ASN A 70 -11.41 -7.45 -3.78
N GLN A 71 -12.44 -6.60 -3.76
CA GLN A 71 -12.33 -5.22 -4.22
C GLN A 71 -12.96 -4.25 -3.23
N THR A 72 -12.40 -3.05 -3.14
CA THR A 72 -13.01 -1.91 -2.43
C THR A 72 -12.65 -0.62 -3.14
N ASN A 73 -13.40 0.44 -2.85
CA ASN A 73 -13.09 1.77 -3.34
C ASN A 73 -12.79 2.71 -2.18
N PHE A 74 -11.86 3.63 -2.38
CA PHE A 74 -11.56 4.71 -1.45
C PHE A 74 -11.21 5.99 -2.18
N PHE A 75 -11.13 7.08 -1.42
CA PHE A 75 -10.89 8.42 -1.94
C PHE A 75 -9.83 9.14 -1.10
N LEU A 76 -8.85 9.73 -1.75
CA LEU A 76 -7.77 10.52 -1.12
C LEU A 76 -8.09 12.01 -1.29
N ASN A 77 -8.49 12.70 -0.21
CA ASN A 77 -8.92 14.11 -0.28
C ASN A 77 -7.80 15.14 -0.05
N ARG A 78 -6.59 14.67 0.26
CA ARG A 78 -5.43 15.53 0.56
C ARG A 78 -4.13 14.86 0.14
N PRO A 79 -3.09 15.64 -0.19
CA PRO A 79 -1.76 15.08 -0.42
C PRO A 79 -1.15 14.58 0.89
N GLY A 80 -0.19 13.66 0.80
CA GLY A 80 0.58 13.18 1.94
C GLY A 80 0.78 11.67 1.95
N ILE A 81 1.38 11.17 3.03
CA ILE A 81 1.72 9.77 3.22
C ILE A 81 0.72 9.12 4.18
N PHE A 82 0.23 7.94 3.81
CA PHE A 82 -0.72 7.13 4.57
C PHE A 82 -0.09 5.77 4.85
N TYR A 83 -0.04 5.41 6.13
CA TYR A 83 0.55 4.16 6.58
C TYR A 83 -0.51 3.13 6.93
N GLY A 84 -0.13 1.87 6.79
CA GLY A 84 -0.92 0.71 7.15
C GLY A 84 -0.03 -0.49 7.46
N GLN A 85 -0.66 -1.57 7.92
CA GLN A 85 0.01 -2.83 8.23
C GLN A 85 -0.93 -4.01 7.95
N CYS A 86 -0.36 -5.18 7.73
CA CYS A 86 -1.14 -6.41 7.65
C CYS A 86 -1.99 -6.60 8.91
N SER A 87 -3.29 -6.84 8.73
CA SER A 87 -4.26 -6.98 9.85
C SER A 87 -4.84 -8.39 9.99
N GLU A 88 -4.16 -9.39 9.43
CA GLU A 88 -4.50 -10.81 9.53
C GLU A 88 -3.22 -11.63 9.72
N ILE A 89 -3.25 -12.61 10.64
CA ILE A 89 -2.03 -13.34 11.02
C ILE A 89 -1.51 -14.20 9.86
N CYS A 90 -0.29 -13.92 9.40
CA CYS A 90 0.26 -14.52 8.17
C CYS A 90 1.65 -15.16 8.32
N GLY A 91 2.10 -15.39 9.56
CA GLY A 91 3.35 -16.10 9.87
C GLY A 91 4.38 -15.26 10.61
N ALA A 92 5.66 -15.69 10.57
CA ALA A 92 6.74 -15.12 11.40
C ALA A 92 6.98 -13.63 11.16
N ASN A 93 6.79 -13.16 9.93
CA ASN A 93 7.04 -11.75 9.55
C ASN A 93 5.75 -10.91 9.47
N HIS A 94 4.66 -11.37 10.09
CA HIS A 94 3.36 -10.68 10.06
C HIS A 94 3.45 -9.19 10.46
N SER A 95 4.27 -8.84 11.45
CA SER A 95 4.45 -7.46 11.90
C SER A 95 5.43 -6.62 11.06
N PHE A 96 6.01 -7.20 10.00
CA PHE A 96 7.11 -6.61 9.21
C PHE A 96 6.76 -6.42 7.73
N MET A 97 5.47 -6.31 7.43
CA MET A 97 4.94 -6.04 6.08
C MET A 97 3.99 -4.84 6.10
N PRO A 98 4.54 -3.62 6.32
CA PRO A 98 3.75 -2.39 6.30
C PRO A 98 3.31 -2.03 4.88
N ILE A 99 2.35 -1.14 4.79
CA ILE A 99 1.81 -0.58 3.55
C ILE A 99 1.98 0.93 3.63
N MET A 100 2.54 1.53 2.58
CA MET A 100 2.73 2.97 2.47
C MET A 100 2.11 3.47 1.16
N ILE A 101 1.21 4.43 1.27
CA ILE A 101 0.60 5.14 0.14
C ILE A 101 1.06 6.59 0.16
N GLU A 102 1.46 7.10 -1.00
CA GLU A 102 1.66 8.52 -1.25
C GLU A 102 0.54 9.07 -2.12
N SER A 103 -0.16 10.07 -1.60
CA SER A 103 -1.20 10.81 -2.30
C SER A 103 -0.59 12.06 -2.93
N ILE A 104 -0.61 12.12 -4.27
CA ILE A 104 -0.03 13.22 -5.05
C ILE A 104 -1.04 13.83 -6.02
N SER A 105 -0.71 14.96 -6.63
CA SER A 105 -1.55 15.54 -7.68
C SER A 105 -1.62 14.65 -8.92
N ILE A 106 -2.75 14.66 -9.64
CA ILE A 106 -2.92 13.88 -10.88
C ILE A 106 -1.83 14.18 -11.93
N LYS A 107 -1.35 15.42 -11.99
CA LYS A 107 -0.27 15.83 -12.91
C LYS A 107 1.04 15.10 -12.60
N ASN A 108 1.40 15.03 -11.32
CA ASN A 108 2.61 14.33 -10.91
C ASN A 108 2.45 12.81 -11.10
N PHE A 109 1.27 12.26 -10.78
CA PHE A 109 0.96 10.85 -10.99
C PHE A 109 1.14 10.41 -12.45
N ILE A 110 0.66 11.22 -13.41
CA ILE A 110 0.83 10.93 -14.85
C ILE A 110 2.31 11.01 -15.28
N ASN A 111 3.11 11.88 -14.66
CA ASN A 111 4.53 12.00 -15.00
C ASN A 111 5.39 10.86 -14.40
N GLU A 112 4.96 10.30 -13.27
CA GLU A 112 5.66 9.22 -12.57
C GLU A 112 5.21 7.81 -13.01
N SER A 113 4.09 7.70 -13.76
CA SER A 113 3.59 6.46 -14.37
C SER A 113 4.05 6.25 -15.82
#